data_AF-A0AAW6X9W2-F1
#
_entry.id   AF-A0AAW6X9W2-F1
#
_cell.length_a   1.000
_cell.length_b   1.000
_cell.length_c   1.000
_cell.angle_alpha   90.00
_cell.angle_beta   90.00
_cell.angle_gamma   90.00
#
_symmetry.space_group_name_H-M   'P 1'
#
loop_
_entity.id
_entity.type
_entity.pdbx_description
1 polymer ?
#
loop_
_entity_poly.entity_id
_entity_poly.type
_entity_poly.pdbx_seq_one_letter_code
_entity_poly.pdbx_strand_id
1 'polypeptide(L)'
;MAPPNRNLALPSGEMSNDIVLGADGTVYVTETRGGGILRLRPGEKAFSTLYRDPQLAAPSGLEAAGIVLFDDRLMAVANFGTGKLYPPQL
;
A
#
# COMPACT_ATOMS: atom_id res chain seq x y z
N MET A 1 10.23 25.92 -0.36
CA MET A 1 9.86 24.55 0.05
C MET A 1 11.14 23.87 0.54
N ALA A 2 11.11 23.22 1.71
CA ALA A 2 12.27 22.44 2.16
C ALA A 2 12.37 21.15 1.34
N PRO A 3 13.58 20.63 1.06
CA PRO A 3 13.72 19.34 0.40
C PRO A 3 13.16 18.21 1.30
N PRO A 4 12.85 17.05 0.71
CA PRO A 4 12.58 15.84 1.49
C PRO A 4 13.74 15.59 2.47
N ASN A 5 13.43 15.44 3.75
CA ASN A 5 14.43 15.23 4.80
C ASN A 5 14.63 13.74 5.16
N ARG A 6 13.90 12.84 4.49
CA ARG A 6 13.90 11.40 4.75
C ARG A 6 13.56 10.62 3.50
N ASN A 7 14.27 9.52 3.28
CA ASN A 7 13.96 8.51 2.26
C ASN A 7 13.79 7.16 2.96
N LEU A 8 12.71 6.44 2.65
CA LEU A 8 12.43 5.11 3.16
C LEU A 8 12.25 4.13 2.01
N ALA A 9 13.11 3.11 2.00
CA ALA A 9 12.95 1.98 1.09
C ALA A 9 11.86 1.04 1.60
N LEU A 10 11.19 0.37 0.66
CA LEU A 10 10.36 -0.78 0.97
C LEU A 10 11.26 -2.00 1.31
N PRO A 11 10.83 -2.92 2.18
CA PRO A 11 11.68 -3.96 2.79
C PRO A 11 12.43 -4.88 1.84
N SER A 12 12.05 -5.00 0.55
CA SER A 12 12.65 -6.00 -0.35
C SER A 12 12.69 -5.60 -1.84
N GLY A 13 12.82 -4.31 -2.15
CA GLY A 13 12.84 -3.85 -3.57
C GLY A 13 11.46 -3.94 -4.25
N GLU A 14 10.44 -4.12 -3.43
CA GLU A 14 9.02 -3.94 -3.72
C GLU A 14 8.74 -2.64 -4.48
N MET A 15 7.67 -2.63 -5.28
CA MET A 15 7.31 -1.49 -6.12
C MET A 15 6.13 -0.72 -5.53
N SER A 16 6.39 0.44 -4.92
CA SER A 16 5.32 1.33 -4.43
C SER A 16 4.46 1.84 -5.59
N ASN A 17 3.13 1.85 -5.42
CA ASN A 17 2.21 2.46 -6.37
C ASN A 17 1.55 3.73 -5.80
N ASP A 18 0.62 3.53 -4.87
CA ASP A 18 -0.25 4.56 -4.29
C ASP A 18 -0.11 4.56 -2.76
N ILE A 19 -0.61 5.63 -2.15
CA ILE A 19 -0.42 5.93 -0.74
C ILE A 19 -1.68 6.54 -0.14
N VAL A 20 -1.99 6.17 1.11
CA VAL A 20 -3.08 6.79 1.88
C VAL A 20 -2.66 6.95 3.34
N LEU A 21 -3.16 8.01 3.97
CA LEU A 21 -2.90 8.37 5.35
C LEU A 21 -4.09 7.99 6.24
N GLY A 22 -3.84 7.24 7.31
CA GLY A 22 -4.79 7.00 8.39
C GLY A 22 -4.94 8.21 9.32
N ALA A 23 -5.99 8.21 10.13
CA ALA A 23 -6.32 9.35 10.99
C ALA A 23 -5.26 9.61 12.08
N ASP A 24 -4.52 8.56 12.47
CA ASP A 24 -3.42 8.62 13.44
C ASP A 24 -2.07 9.00 12.82
N GLY A 25 -2.02 9.29 11.52
CA GLY A 25 -0.79 9.59 10.78
C GLY A 25 -0.05 8.34 10.29
N THR A 26 -0.62 7.15 10.44
CA THR A 26 -0.10 5.93 9.82
C THR A 26 -0.19 6.03 8.30
N VAL A 27 0.90 5.72 7.62
CA VAL A 27 0.99 5.67 6.17
C VAL A 27 0.79 4.24 5.69
N TYR A 28 -0.06 4.07 4.69
CA TYR A 28 -0.24 2.80 3.97
C TYR A 28 0.16 2.96 2.51
N VAL A 29 0.89 1.99 1.97
CA VAL A 29 1.37 1.98 0.59
C VAL A 29 0.96 0.68 -0.09
N THR A 30 0.44 0.76 -1.31
CA THR A 30 0.24 -0.42 -2.16
C THR A 30 1.55 -0.85 -2.79
N GLU A 31 1.79 -2.15 -2.74
CA GLU A 31 2.95 -2.81 -3.31
C GLU A 31 2.54 -3.60 -4.54
N THR A 32 2.96 -3.08 -5.70
CA THR A 32 2.45 -3.43 -7.02
C THR A 32 2.74 -4.87 -7.43
N ARG A 33 3.93 -5.39 -7.11
CA ARG A 33 4.46 -6.65 -7.69
C ARG A 33 4.09 -7.87 -6.86
N GLY A 34 4.14 -7.75 -5.54
CA GLY A 34 3.83 -8.81 -4.59
C GLY A 34 2.42 -8.72 -4.01
N GLY A 35 1.61 -7.74 -4.43
CA GLY A 35 0.20 -7.62 -4.05
C GLY A 35 0.00 -7.33 -2.57
N GLY A 36 0.85 -6.47 -2.01
CA GLY A 36 0.88 -6.16 -0.59
C GLY A 36 0.34 -4.78 -0.24
N ILE A 37 -0.09 -4.63 1.03
CA ILE A 37 -0.21 -3.34 1.70
C ILE A 37 0.90 -3.26 2.73
N LEU A 38 1.70 -2.20 2.63
CA LEU A 38 2.77 -1.88 3.57
C LEU A 38 2.31 -0.76 4.49
N ARG A 39 2.76 -0.78 5.74
CA ARG A 39 2.40 0.20 6.78
C ARG A 39 3.65 0.82 7.40
N LEU A 40 3.58 2.13 7.65
CA LEU A 40 4.53 2.89 8.45
C LEU A 40 3.77 3.77 9.44
N ARG A 41 3.87 3.45 10.73
CA ARG A 41 3.29 4.27 11.79
C ARG A 41 4.17 5.47 12.13
N PRO A 42 3.62 6.51 12.81
CA PRO A 42 4.42 7.57 13.40
C PRO A 42 5.55 7.00 14.27
N GLY A 43 6.78 7.47 14.03
CA GLY A 43 7.98 7.04 14.75
C GLY A 43 8.63 5.74 14.24
N GLU A 44 7.97 4.95 13.39
CA GLU A 44 8.59 3.76 12.80
C GLU A 44 9.71 4.16 11.81
N LYS A 45 10.79 3.38 11.82
CA LYS A 45 11.98 3.63 10.99
C LYS A 45 11.93 2.99 9.61
N ALA A 46 11.03 2.04 9.40
CA ALA A 46 10.89 1.28 8.17
C ALA A 46 9.44 0.82 8.00
N PHE A 47 9.04 0.57 6.74
CA PHE A 47 7.76 -0.06 6.45
C PHE A 47 7.73 -1.52 6.94
N SER A 48 6.54 -1.97 7.30
CA SER A 48 6.24 -3.38 7.59
C SER A 48 5.10 -3.85 6.68
N THR A 49 5.13 -5.12 6.27
CA THR A 49 3.98 -5.70 5.55
C THR A 49 2.80 -5.81 6.50
N LEU A 50 1.71 -5.13 6.17
CA LEU A 50 0.44 -5.24 6.89
C LEU A 50 -0.33 -6.46 6.39
N TYR A 51 -0.43 -6.59 5.07
CA TYR A 51 -1.27 -7.58 4.42
C TYR A 51 -0.70 -7.93 3.04
N ARG A 52 -0.96 -9.15 2.57
CA ARG A 52 -0.70 -9.59 1.20
C ARG A 52 -1.89 -10.41 0.72
N ASP A 53 -2.29 -10.18 -0.52
CA ASP A 53 -3.37 -10.93 -1.15
C ASP A 53 -2.91 -11.43 -2.53
N PRO A 54 -2.96 -12.74 -2.81
CA PRO A 54 -2.73 -13.28 -4.15
C PRO A 54 -3.64 -12.67 -5.23
N GLN A 55 -4.82 -12.15 -4.88
CA GLN A 55 -5.71 -11.47 -5.83
C GLN A 55 -5.18 -10.09 -6.24
N LEU A 56 -4.28 -9.51 -5.45
CA LEU A 56 -3.56 -8.29 -5.73
C LEU A 56 -2.16 -8.55 -6.30
N ALA A 57 -1.76 -9.83 -6.46
CA ALA A 57 -0.49 -10.25 -7.04
C ALA A 57 -0.72 -11.01 -8.35
N ALA A 58 -0.28 -10.44 -9.46
CA ALA A 58 -0.36 -10.95 -10.83
C ALA A 58 0.96 -11.56 -11.33
N PRO A 59 0.97 -12.46 -12.34
CA PRO A 59 2.20 -12.80 -13.05
C PRO A 59 2.85 -11.61 -13.80
N SER A 60 2.07 -10.57 -14.15
CA SER A 60 2.56 -9.40 -14.88
C SER A 60 3.40 -8.45 -14.03
N GLY A 61 3.22 -8.45 -12.71
CA GLY A 61 3.90 -7.57 -11.76
C GLY A 61 3.42 -6.11 -11.79
N LEU A 62 2.20 -5.85 -12.28
CA LEU A 62 1.56 -4.52 -12.37
C LEU A 62 0.11 -4.59 -11.85
N GLU A 63 -0.09 -4.93 -10.58
CA GLU A 63 -1.42 -5.20 -10.04
C GLU A 63 -1.87 -4.19 -8.99
N ALA A 64 -1.43 -4.30 -7.74
CA ALA A 64 -1.91 -3.42 -6.69
C ALA A 64 -1.61 -1.96 -7.05
N ALA A 65 -2.65 -1.14 -7.08
CA ALA A 65 -2.56 0.24 -7.55
C ALA A 65 -3.25 1.19 -6.58
N GLY A 66 -4.42 1.71 -6.94
CA GLY A 66 -5.14 2.68 -6.12
C GLY A 66 -5.56 2.13 -4.76
N ILE A 67 -5.52 2.97 -3.73
CA ILE A 67 -6.00 2.62 -2.38
C ILE A 67 -6.82 3.75 -1.77
N VAL A 68 -7.88 3.38 -1.05
CA VAL A 68 -8.64 4.33 -0.21
C VAL A 68 -8.90 3.72 1.16
N LEU A 69 -8.83 4.54 2.21
CA LEU A 69 -9.26 4.19 3.56
C LEU A 69 -10.68 4.70 3.79
N PHE A 70 -11.52 3.82 4.35
CA PHE A 70 -12.81 4.18 4.92
C PHE A 70 -12.64 4.49 6.41
N ASP A 71 -11.81 3.71 7.08
CA ASP A 71 -11.24 3.96 8.41
C ASP A 71 -9.90 3.19 8.54
N ASP A 72 -9.23 3.24 9.70
CA ASP A 72 -7.91 2.61 9.90
C ASP A 72 -7.91 1.06 9.78
N ARG A 73 -9.08 0.42 9.60
CA ARG A 73 -9.24 -1.03 9.47
C ARG A 73 -9.88 -1.45 8.14
N LEU A 74 -10.63 -0.56 7.50
CA LEU A 74 -11.37 -0.83 6.27
C LEU A 74 -10.77 -0.04 5.11
N MET A 75 -10.35 -0.77 4.08
CA MET A 75 -9.77 -0.20 2.86
C MET A 75 -10.34 -0.85 1.61
N ALA A 76 -10.37 -0.10 0.51
CA ALA A 76 -10.52 -0.67 -0.82
C ALA A 76 -9.22 -0.53 -1.60
N VAL A 77 -8.91 -1.53 -2.41
CA VAL A 77 -7.70 -1.57 -3.24
C VAL A 77 -8.08 -1.88 -4.68
N ALA A 78 -7.60 -1.08 -5.62
CA ALA A 78 -7.74 -1.32 -7.03
C ALA A 78 -6.58 -2.19 -7.55
N ASN A 79 -6.87 -3.04 -8.52
CA ASN A 79 -5.89 -3.83 -9.25
C ASN A 79 -5.84 -3.32 -10.70
N PHE A 80 -4.72 -2.73 -11.08
CA PHE A 80 -4.46 -2.17 -12.40
C PHE A 80 -4.53 -3.23 -13.50
N GLY A 81 -3.81 -4.35 -13.33
CA GLY A 81 -3.72 -5.41 -14.34
C GLY A 81 -5.05 -6.08 -14.67
N THR A 82 -5.96 -6.19 -13.69
CA THR A 82 -7.26 -6.84 -13.88
C THR A 82 -8.44 -5.87 -14.04
N GLY A 83 -8.24 -4.58 -13.74
CA GLY A 83 -9.32 -3.58 -13.68
C GLY A 83 -10.32 -3.79 -12.55
N LYS A 84 -10.01 -4.67 -11.57
CA LYS A 84 -10.91 -4.96 -10.44
C LYS A 84 -10.71 -3.99 -9.29
N LEU A 85 -11.80 -3.70 -8.59
CA LEU A 85 -11.78 -3.06 -7.28
C LEU A 85 -12.13 -4.11 -6.23
N TYR A 86 -11.31 -4.19 -5.18
CA TYR A 86 -11.55 -5.03 -4.01
C TYR A 86 -12.07 -4.11 -2.91
N PRO A 87 -13.40 -4.03 -2.70
CA PRO A 87 -13.97 -3.21 -1.66
C PRO A 87 -13.68 -3.82 -0.27
N PRO A 88 -13.81 -3.03 0.81
CA PRO A 88 -13.79 -3.57 2.15
C PRO A 88 -14.85 -4.68 2.32
N GLN A 89 -14.49 -5.75 3.03
CA GLN A 89 -15.49 -6.69 3.54
C GLN A 89 -16.12 -6.09 4.81
N LEU A 90 -17.44 -5.92 4.79
CA LEU A 90 -18.25 -5.47 5.93
C LEU A 90 -18.47 -6.59 6.96
#